data_AF-A0A1V9YMF1-F1
#
_entry.id   AF-A0A1V9YMF1-F1
#
_cell.length_a   1.000
_cell.length_b   1.000
_cell.length_c   1.000
_cell.angle_alpha   90.00
_cell.angle_beta   90.00
_cell.angle_gamma   90.00
#
_symmetry.space_group_name_H-M   'P 1'
#
loop_
_entity.id
_entity.type
_entity.pdbx_description
1 polymer ?
#
loop_
_entity_poly.entity_id
_entity_poly.type
_entity_poly.pdbx_seq_one_letter_code
_entity_poly.pdbx_strand_id
1 'polypeptide(L)'
;MSSPNAAEATPNREDQKNEWRGSRLQWSKQAEHKLHQELNAIALEKCYAKTKAFVDCSHEHGLLVVFKCRQHNADLNACLHEYTNPEAFAAFKASRTEEIPVVVKTPKGP
;
A
#
# COMPACT_ATOMS: atom_id res chain seq x y z
N MET A 1 -52.40 -26.03 -7.66
CA MET A 1 -51.92 -24.76 -8.22
C MET A 1 -50.48 -24.62 -7.77
N SER A 2 -49.52 -25.01 -8.62
CA SER A 2 -48.12 -25.13 -8.24
C SER A 2 -47.33 -24.02 -8.92
N SER A 3 -46.67 -23.17 -8.13
CA SER A 3 -45.73 -22.14 -8.58
C SER A 3 -44.50 -22.77 -9.25
N PRO A 4 -43.93 -22.18 -10.31
CA PRO A 4 -42.62 -22.58 -10.77
C PRO A 4 -41.54 -21.84 -9.97
N ASN A 5 -40.57 -22.62 -9.46
CA ASN A 5 -39.37 -22.17 -8.79
C ASN A 5 -38.51 -21.30 -9.71
N ALA A 6 -38.00 -20.20 -9.16
CA ALA A 6 -36.94 -19.40 -9.78
C ALA A 6 -35.65 -20.24 -9.83
N ALA A 7 -35.21 -20.60 -11.04
CA ALA A 7 -33.92 -21.22 -11.23
C ALA A 7 -32.82 -20.16 -11.09
N GLU A 8 -31.99 -20.28 -10.05
CA GLU A 8 -30.74 -19.53 -9.92
C GLU A 8 -29.85 -19.81 -11.14
N ALA A 9 -29.55 -18.76 -11.91
CA ALA A 9 -28.67 -18.86 -13.07
C ALA A 9 -27.23 -19.13 -12.62
N THR A 10 -26.66 -20.24 -13.06
CA THR A 10 -25.23 -20.52 -12.85
C THR A 10 -24.39 -19.53 -13.69
N PRO A 11 -23.37 -18.88 -13.10
CA PRO A 11 -22.60 -17.86 -13.81
C PRO A 11 -21.88 -18.48 -15.02
N ASN A 12 -21.99 -17.81 -16.18
CA ASN A 12 -21.40 -18.28 -17.43
C ASN A 12 -19.88 -18.39 -17.28
N ARG A 13 -19.26 -19.38 -17.95
CA ARG A 13 -17.80 -19.58 -17.98
C ARG A 13 -17.05 -18.32 -18.42
N GLU A 14 -17.64 -17.47 -19.26
CA GLU A 14 -17.06 -16.19 -19.63
C GLU A 14 -17.11 -15.15 -18.48
N ASP A 15 -18.18 -15.14 -17.68
CA ASP A 15 -18.29 -14.28 -16.50
C ASP A 15 -17.28 -14.68 -15.42
N GLN A 16 -17.14 -15.99 -15.16
CA GLN A 16 -16.14 -16.52 -14.24
C GLN A 16 -14.70 -16.20 -14.70
N LYS A 17 -14.44 -16.25 -16.01
CA LYS A 17 -13.15 -15.84 -16.57
C LYS A 17 -12.93 -14.34 -16.44
N ASN A 18 -13.96 -13.51 -16.63
CA ASN A 18 -13.88 -12.06 -16.49
C ASN A 18 -13.66 -11.64 -15.04
N GLU A 19 -14.32 -12.30 -14.10
CA GLU A 19 -14.10 -12.12 -12.67
C GLU A 19 -12.67 -12.50 -12.27
N TRP A 20 -12.16 -13.63 -12.76
CA TRP A 20 -10.77 -14.03 -12.50
C TRP A 20 -9.73 -13.11 -13.16
N ARG A 21 -10.03 -12.59 -14.36
CA ARG A 21 -9.23 -11.54 -15.02
C ARG A 21 -9.27 -10.23 -14.23
N GLY A 22 -10.44 -9.85 -13.70
CA GLY A 22 -10.67 -8.72 -12.80
C GLY A 22 -10.01 -8.89 -11.42
N SER A 23 -9.88 -10.13 -10.95
CA SER A 23 -9.16 -10.48 -9.73
C SER A 23 -7.65 -10.37 -9.91
N ARG A 24 -7.09 -10.70 -11.09
CA ARG A 24 -5.68 -10.43 -11.42
C ARG A 24 -5.34 -8.96 -11.61
N LEU A 25 -6.36 -8.17 -11.89
CA LEU A 25 -6.39 -6.72 -11.85
C LEU A 25 -6.32 -6.18 -10.41
N GLN A 26 -6.42 -7.03 -9.37
CA GLN A 26 -5.98 -6.66 -8.03
C GLN A 26 -4.48 -6.34 -8.08
N TRP A 27 -4.18 -5.15 -7.59
CA TRP A 27 -2.83 -4.65 -7.41
C TRP A 27 -1.92 -5.71 -6.79
N SER A 28 -0.83 -6.06 -7.47
CA SER A 28 0.08 -7.09 -6.96
C SER A 28 0.68 -6.66 -5.61
N LYS A 29 0.99 -7.62 -4.73
CA LYS A 29 1.72 -7.34 -3.48
C LYS A 29 3.00 -6.54 -3.70
N GLN A 30 3.67 -6.77 -4.84
CA GLN A 30 4.86 -6.01 -5.23
C GLN A 30 4.54 -4.54 -5.52
N ALA A 31 3.43 -4.28 -6.18
CA ALA A 31 2.99 -2.92 -6.47
C ALA A 31 2.50 -2.22 -5.19
N GLU A 32 1.87 -2.93 -4.24
CA GLU A 32 1.51 -2.33 -2.95
C GLU A 32 2.77 -1.98 -2.17
N HIS A 33 3.75 -2.88 -2.14
CA HIS A 33 5.04 -2.64 -1.51
C HIS A 33 5.74 -1.40 -2.11
N LYS A 34 5.72 -1.24 -3.43
CA LYS A 34 6.29 -0.07 -4.10
C LYS A 34 5.58 1.23 -3.67
N LEU A 35 4.25 1.22 -3.59
CA LEU A 35 3.50 2.38 -3.10
C LEU A 35 3.84 2.72 -1.65
N HIS A 36 4.00 1.71 -0.78
CA HIS A 36 4.45 1.95 0.59
C HIS A 36 5.84 2.57 0.64
N GLN A 37 6.78 2.12 -0.21
CA GLN A 37 8.12 2.70 -0.30
C GLN A 37 8.06 4.18 -0.74
N GLU A 38 7.26 4.48 -1.76
CA GLU A 38 7.08 5.86 -2.25
C GLU A 38 6.46 6.76 -1.19
N LEU A 39 5.40 6.31 -0.53
CA LEU A 39 4.74 7.07 0.53
C LEU A 39 5.70 7.31 1.72
N ASN A 40 6.49 6.30 2.09
CA ASN A 40 7.50 6.44 3.13
C ASN A 40 8.59 7.45 2.75
N ALA A 41 9.03 7.49 1.50
CA ALA A 41 10.01 8.48 1.03
C ALA A 41 9.46 9.90 1.16
N ILE A 42 8.22 10.13 0.72
CA ILE A 42 7.52 11.41 0.87
C ILE A 42 7.37 11.79 2.34
N ALA A 43 7.01 10.84 3.20
CA ALA A 43 6.89 11.07 4.64
C ALA A 43 8.24 11.48 5.27
N LEU A 44 9.34 10.85 4.87
CA LEU A 44 10.68 11.20 5.34
C LEU A 44 11.10 12.61 4.93
N GLU A 45 10.75 13.05 3.72
CA GLU A 45 10.98 14.43 3.28
C GLU A 45 10.18 15.44 4.10
N LYS A 46 8.90 15.15 4.35
CA LYS A 46 8.03 16.01 5.18
C LYS A 46 8.48 16.06 6.64
N CYS A 47 9.00 14.96 7.15
CA CYS A 47 9.51 14.83 8.52
C CYS A 47 11.00 15.16 8.64
N TYR A 48 11.62 15.80 7.63
CA TYR A 48 13.08 16.00 7.56
C TYR A 48 13.70 16.54 8.84
N ALA A 49 13.09 17.54 9.49
CA ALA A 49 13.61 18.11 10.73
C ALA A 49 13.70 17.08 11.87
N LYS A 50 12.69 16.22 12.01
CA LYS A 50 12.66 15.13 13.01
C LYS A 50 13.60 14.00 12.62
N THR A 51 13.65 13.66 11.33
CA THR A 51 14.59 12.69 10.78
C THR A 51 16.03 13.11 11.08
N LYS A 52 16.36 14.38 10.82
CA LYS A 52 17.67 14.94 11.08
C LYS A 52 18.03 14.89 12.56
N ALA A 53 17.12 15.30 13.46
CA ALA A 53 17.36 15.25 14.90
C ALA A 53 17.63 13.82 15.40
N PHE A 54 16.89 12.83 14.89
CA PHE A 54 17.13 11.43 15.21
C PHE A 54 18.47 10.93 14.66
N VAL A 55 18.82 11.27 13.41
CA VAL A 55 20.10 10.88 12.78
C VAL A 55 21.28 11.50 13.51
N ASP A 56 21.22 12.79 13.82
CA ASP A 56 22.28 13.50 14.55
C ASP A 56 22.52 12.83 15.93
N CYS A 57 21.44 12.55 16.68
CA CYS A 57 21.54 11.84 17.95
C CYS A 57 22.09 10.41 17.80
N SER A 58 21.68 9.71 16.74
CA SER A 58 22.14 8.34 16.45
C SER A 58 23.64 8.30 16.14
N HIS A 59 24.14 9.30 15.41
CA HIS A 59 25.57 9.44 15.12
C HIS A 59 26.38 9.77 16.38
N GLU A 60 25.84 10.56 17.29
CA GLU A 60 26.51 10.92 18.55
C GLU A 60 26.62 9.73 19.53
N HIS A 61 25.56 8.93 19.65
CA HIS A 61 25.47 7.91 20.69
C HIS A 61 25.67 6.47 20.21
N GLY A 62 25.72 6.25 18.90
CA GLY A 62 25.99 4.95 18.28
C GLY A 62 25.11 3.83 18.86
N LEU A 63 25.74 2.83 19.49
CA LEU A 63 25.03 1.69 20.08
C LEU A 63 24.04 2.07 21.20
N LEU A 64 24.19 3.25 21.83
CA LEU A 64 23.29 3.72 22.88
C LEU A 64 22.04 4.43 22.34
N VAL A 65 21.84 4.50 21.02
CA VAL A 65 20.73 5.19 20.34
C VAL A 65 19.35 4.82 20.90
N VAL A 66 19.11 3.54 21.20
CA VAL A 66 17.80 3.06 21.69
C VAL A 66 17.43 3.63 23.05
N PHE A 67 18.42 4.00 23.86
CA PHE A 67 18.22 4.61 25.17
C PHE A 67 18.28 6.13 25.10
N LYS A 68 19.30 6.67 24.42
CA LYS A 68 19.60 8.10 24.40
C LYS A 68 18.73 8.89 23.42
N CYS A 69 18.35 8.28 22.30
CA CYS A 69 17.57 8.93 21.24
C CYS A 69 16.09 8.52 21.24
N ARG A 70 15.60 7.91 22.34
CA ARG A 70 14.22 7.42 22.43
C ARG A 70 13.19 8.51 22.15
N GLN A 71 13.41 9.73 22.63
CA GLN A 71 12.50 10.85 22.38
C GLN A 71 12.50 11.27 20.90
N HIS A 72 13.68 11.42 20.29
CA HIS A 72 13.78 11.74 18.86
C HIS A 72 13.14 10.66 17.98
N ASN A 73 13.28 9.39 18.35
CA ASN A 73 12.58 8.29 17.68
C ASN A 73 11.05 8.38 17.84
N ALA A 74 10.57 8.71 19.05
CA ALA A 74 9.13 8.89 19.28
C ALA A 74 8.56 10.05 18.45
N ASP A 75 9.25 11.19 18.43
CA ASP A 75 8.89 12.36 17.64
C ASP A 75 8.88 12.06 16.13
N LEU A 76 9.90 11.35 15.64
CA LEU A 76 9.98 10.95 14.24
C LEU A 76 8.83 10.00 13.88
N ASN A 77 8.57 8.98 14.70
CA ASN A 77 7.48 8.03 14.45
C ASN A 77 6.11 8.70 14.51
N ALA A 78 5.89 9.65 15.42
CA ALA A 78 4.66 10.43 15.47
C ALA A 78 4.45 11.20 14.16
N CYS A 79 5.49 11.89 13.66
CA CYS A 79 5.43 12.59 12.39
C CYS A 79 5.18 11.64 11.20
N LEU A 80 5.92 10.52 11.11
CA LEU A 80 5.75 9.56 10.02
C LEU A 80 4.33 8.97 10.01
N HIS A 81 3.75 8.72 11.17
CA HIS A 81 2.40 8.15 11.28
C HIS A 81 1.31 9.07 10.72
N GLU A 82 1.50 10.40 10.74
CA GLU A 82 0.57 11.35 10.11
C GLU A 82 0.47 11.14 8.59
N TYR A 83 1.54 10.66 7.94
CA TYR A 83 1.62 10.50 6.49
C TYR A 83 1.52 9.05 6.02
N THR A 84 1.74 8.07 6.91
CA THR A 84 1.84 6.64 6.58
C THR A 84 0.74 5.80 7.21
N ASN A 85 -0.28 6.43 7.80
CA ASN A 85 -1.45 5.74 8.33
C ASN A 85 -2.32 5.11 7.20
N PRO A 86 -3.24 4.19 7.54
CA PRO A 86 -4.06 3.50 6.54
C PRO A 86 -4.89 4.42 5.66
N GLU A 87 -5.37 5.56 6.19
CA GLU A 87 -6.16 6.53 5.44
C GLU A 87 -5.29 7.25 4.40
N ALA A 88 -4.11 7.73 4.80
CA ALA A 88 -3.13 8.35 3.91
C ALA A 88 -2.66 7.36 2.82
N PHE A 89 -2.45 6.10 3.18
CA PHE A 89 -2.10 5.06 2.21
C PHE A 89 -3.23 4.77 1.23
N ALA A 90 -4.49 4.69 1.69
CA ALA A 90 -5.64 4.50 0.81
C ALA A 90 -5.81 5.66 -0.18
N ALA A 91 -5.66 6.90 0.30
CA ALA A 91 -5.70 8.11 -0.53
C ALA A 91 -4.56 8.12 -1.57
N PHE A 92 -3.33 7.81 -1.14
CA PHE A 92 -2.18 7.73 -2.05
C PHE A 92 -2.35 6.62 -3.09
N LYS A 93 -2.83 5.45 -2.69
CA LYS A 93 -3.15 4.33 -3.61
C LYS A 93 -4.22 4.73 -4.62
N ALA A 94 -5.27 5.43 -4.20
CA ALA A 94 -6.30 5.93 -5.11
C ALA A 94 -5.71 6.88 -6.16
N SER A 95 -4.91 7.87 -5.75
CA SER A 95 -4.27 8.83 -6.67
C SER A 95 -3.33 8.19 -7.71
N ARG A 96 -2.70 7.06 -7.37
CA ARG A 96 -1.77 6.34 -8.27
C ARG A 96 -2.48 5.30 -9.14
N THR A 97 -3.64 4.82 -8.73
CA THR A 97 -4.43 3.87 -9.54
C THR A 97 -4.99 4.55 -10.80
N GLU A 98 -5.18 5.88 -10.77
CA GLU A 98 -5.52 6.68 -11.95
C GLU A 98 -4.37 6.78 -12.98
N GLU A 99 -3.13 6.46 -12.59
CA GLU A 99 -1.92 6.61 -13.42
C GLU A 99 -1.34 5.28 -13.95
N ILE A 100 -1.76 4.10 -13.47
CA ILE A 100 -1.17 2.82 -13.91
C ILE A 100 -2.02 2.14 -14.99
N PRO A 101 -1.50 1.98 -16.23
CA PRO A 101 -2.13 1.11 -17.21
C PRO A 101 -2.06 -0.32 -16.69
N VAL A 102 -3.23 -0.94 -16.56
CA VAL A 102 -3.39 -2.35 -16.25
C VAL A 102 -2.42 -3.16 -17.10
N VAL A 103 -1.37 -3.72 -16.52
CA VAL A 103 -0.50 -4.66 -17.24
C VAL A 103 -1.28 -5.96 -17.41
N VAL A 104 -2.05 -6.03 -18.50
CA VAL A 104 -2.70 -7.24 -18.98
C VAL A 104 -1.59 -8.19 -19.41
N LYS A 105 -1.12 -9.06 -18.50
CA LYS A 105 -0.27 -10.19 -18.90
C LYS A 105 -1.13 -11.13 -19.74
N THR A 106 -0.91 -11.11 -21.05
CA THR A 106 -1.54 -12.04 -21.99
C THR A 106 -1.16 -13.47 -21.60
N PRO A 107 -2.13 -14.41 -21.57
CA PRO A 107 -1.80 -15.80 -21.34
C PRO A 107 -0.97 -16.31 -22.52
N LYS A 108 0.22 -16.85 -22.23
CA LYS A 108 0.99 -17.60 -23.22
C LYS A 108 0.17 -18.83 -23.60
N GLY A 109 -0.29 -18.85 -24.86
CA GLY A 109 -1.07 -19.95 -25.44
C GLY A 109 -0.29 -21.27 -25.50
N PRO A 110 -1.00 -22.39 -25.74
CA PRO A 110 -0.50 -23.76 -25.59
C PRO A 110 0.71 -24.07 -26.47
#